data_AF-A0A8K0K4H2-F1
#
_entry.id   AF-A0A8K0K4H2-F1
#
_cell.length_a   1.000
_cell.length_b   1.000
_cell.length_c   1.000
_cell.angle_alpha   90.00
_cell.angle_beta   90.00
_cell.angle_gamma   90.00
#
_symmetry.space_group_name_H-M   'P 1'
#
loop_
_entity.id
_entity.type
_entity.pdbx_description
1 polymer ?
#
loop_
_entity_poly.entity_id
_entity_poly.type
_entity_poly.pdbx_seq_one_letter_code
_entity_poly.pdbx_strand_id
1 'polypeptide(L)'
;MWPMLLDMSRDECKRILRRLELEAYASVITAFRAQGALTKEKKNLLKDIAHELNISMERHRAEVRRAVNDEKLATIAEHMAGPDTGTEWAIVGRRLVPLMPRLVPQTAFTVLANNVANLTAAGNARLPVPAATAKLP
;
A
#
# COMPACT_ATOMS: atom_id res chain seq x y z
N MET A 1 -22.64 -50.35 5.22
CA MET A 1 -22.35 -49.12 4.46
C MET A 1 -21.79 -48.11 5.46
N TRP A 2 -20.57 -47.63 5.27
CA TRP A 2 -20.00 -46.61 6.16
C TRP A 2 -20.67 -45.24 5.89
N PRO A 3 -20.90 -44.40 6.91
CA PRO A 3 -21.45 -43.07 6.69
C PRO A 3 -20.51 -42.25 5.81
N MET A 4 -21.03 -41.73 4.69
CA MET A 4 -20.27 -40.90 3.74
C MET A 4 -20.06 -39.47 4.22
N LEU A 5 -20.87 -39.03 5.19
CA LEU A 5 -20.83 -37.67 5.74
C LEU A 5 -20.27 -37.73 7.16
N LEU A 6 -19.38 -36.79 7.47
CA LEU A 6 -18.86 -36.58 8.81
C LEU A 6 -19.85 -35.75 9.63
N ASP A 7 -19.81 -35.95 10.96
CA ASP A 7 -20.58 -35.14 11.91
C ASP A 7 -19.96 -33.73 12.02
N MET A 8 -20.36 -32.86 11.10
CA MET A 8 -19.89 -31.48 11.02
C MET A 8 -21.07 -30.52 11.01
N SER A 9 -20.96 -29.44 11.79
CA SER A 9 -21.93 -28.36 11.76
C SER A 9 -21.84 -27.56 10.46
N ARG A 10 -22.95 -26.90 10.11
CA ARG A 10 -23.00 -26.03 8.93
C ARG A 10 -21.97 -24.89 8.99
N ASP A 11 -21.69 -24.37 10.18
CA ASP A 11 -20.75 -23.27 10.36
C ASP A 11 -19.29 -23.73 10.24
N GLU A 12 -18.97 -24.95 10.67
CA GLU A 12 -17.66 -25.57 10.41
C GLU A 12 -17.43 -25.77 8.91
N CYS A 13 -18.44 -26.31 8.21
CA CYS A 13 -18.37 -26.48 6.76
C CYS A 13 -18.12 -25.15 6.03
N LYS A 14 -18.82 -24.06 6.42
CA LYS A 14 -18.60 -22.72 5.86
C LYS A 14 -17.18 -22.19 6.10
N ARG A 15 -16.66 -22.35 7.33
CA ARG A 15 -15.29 -21.92 7.67
C ARG A 15 -14.25 -22.69 6.87
N ILE A 16 -14.43 -23.99 6.72
CA ILE A 16 -13.53 -24.85 5.95
C ILE A 16 -13.59 -24.50 4.47
N LEU A 17 -14.79 -24.32 3.90
CA LEU A 17 -14.95 -23.86 2.52
C LEU A 17 -14.22 -22.54 2.29
N ARG A 18 -14.40 -21.56 3.18
CA ARG A 18 -13.71 -20.27 3.06
C ARG A 18 -12.19 -20.40 3.12
N ARG A 19 -11.66 -21.29 3.97
CA ARG A 19 -10.23 -21.58 4.03
C ARG A 19 -9.75 -22.17 2.69
N LEU A 20 -10.47 -23.16 2.16
CA LEU A 20 -10.12 -23.81 0.89
C LEU A 20 -10.12 -22.82 -0.29
N GLU A 21 -11.10 -21.93 -0.39
CA GLU A 21 -11.14 -20.87 -1.40
C GLU A 21 -9.89 -19.96 -1.34
N LEU A 22 -9.52 -19.53 -0.12
CA LEU A 22 -8.38 -18.64 0.10
C LEU A 22 -7.04 -19.34 -0.20
N GLU A 23 -6.89 -20.59 0.22
CA GLU A 23 -5.68 -21.41 -0.02
C GLU A 23 -5.50 -21.75 -1.50
N ALA A 24 -6.60 -22.10 -2.19
CA ALA A 24 -6.59 -22.35 -3.62
C ALA A 24 -6.14 -21.10 -4.38
N TYR A 25 -6.74 -19.94 -4.07
CA TYR A 25 -6.37 -18.67 -4.70
C TYR A 25 -4.90 -18.29 -4.46
N ALA A 26 -4.44 -18.40 -3.22
CA ALA A 26 -3.06 -18.12 -2.85
C ALA A 26 -2.07 -19.04 -3.59
N SER A 27 -2.44 -20.32 -3.79
CA SER A 27 -1.63 -21.29 -4.52
C SER A 27 -1.52 -20.96 -6.00
N VAL A 28 -2.62 -20.53 -6.64
CA VAL A 28 -2.59 -20.07 -8.05
C VAL A 28 -1.68 -18.85 -8.21
N ILE A 29 -1.81 -17.85 -7.34
CA ILE A 29 -0.96 -16.65 -7.36
C ILE A 29 0.53 -17.05 -7.19
N THR A 30 0.82 -17.95 -6.26
CA THR A 30 2.18 -18.47 -6.01
C THR A 30 2.76 -19.13 -7.26
N ALA A 31 2.00 -20.01 -7.91
CA ALA A 31 2.42 -20.69 -9.11
C ALA A 31 2.66 -19.70 -10.27
N PHE A 32 1.72 -18.78 -10.51
CA PHE A 32 1.84 -17.80 -11.58
C PHE A 32 3.00 -16.84 -11.38
N ARG A 33 3.29 -16.46 -10.13
CA ARG A 33 4.47 -15.67 -9.76
C ARG A 33 5.74 -16.45 -10.13
N ALA A 34 5.87 -17.69 -9.65
CA ALA A 34 7.05 -18.52 -9.91
C ALA A 34 7.34 -18.75 -11.40
N GLN A 35 6.29 -18.70 -12.25
CA GLN A 35 6.45 -18.79 -13.71
C GLN A 35 7.03 -17.54 -14.37
N GLY A 36 7.08 -16.38 -13.70
CA GLY A 36 7.60 -15.14 -14.28
C GLY A 36 6.63 -13.95 -14.23
N ALA A 37 6.71 -13.07 -15.21
CA ALA A 37 5.91 -11.84 -15.28
C ALA A 37 4.40 -12.10 -15.40
N LEU A 38 3.61 -11.11 -14.97
CA LEU A 38 2.16 -11.13 -15.08
C LEU A 38 1.72 -10.67 -16.47
N THR A 39 1.15 -11.58 -17.25
CA THR A 39 0.58 -11.25 -18.57
C THR A 39 -0.89 -10.86 -18.48
N LYS A 40 -1.44 -10.31 -19.58
CA LYS A 40 -2.87 -9.94 -19.67
C LYS A 40 -3.77 -11.17 -19.52
N GLU A 41 -3.37 -12.31 -20.08
CA GLU A 41 -4.09 -13.58 -20.03
C GLU A 41 -4.15 -14.10 -18.59
N LYS A 42 -3.00 -14.14 -17.89
CA LYS A 42 -2.93 -14.50 -16.47
C LYS A 42 -3.78 -13.55 -15.62
N LYS A 43 -3.76 -12.25 -15.92
CA LYS A 43 -4.57 -11.25 -15.19
C LYS A 43 -6.07 -11.45 -15.38
N ASN A 44 -6.53 -11.78 -16.58
CA ASN A 44 -7.93 -12.08 -16.83
C ASN A 44 -8.35 -13.37 -16.11
N LEU A 45 -7.55 -14.43 -16.24
CA LEU A 45 -7.80 -15.68 -15.54
C LEU A 45 -7.85 -15.50 -14.01
N LEU A 46 -6.96 -14.69 -13.43
CA LEU A 46 -6.99 -14.38 -12.00
C LEU A 46 -8.22 -13.59 -11.56
N LYS A 47 -8.86 -12.81 -12.44
CA LYS A 47 -10.14 -12.15 -12.16
C LYS A 47 -11.27 -13.17 -12.13
N ASP A 48 -11.30 -14.06 -13.10
CA ASP A 48 -12.34 -15.09 -13.21
C ASP A 48 -12.25 -16.04 -12.00
N ILE A 49 -11.05 -16.52 -11.68
CA ILE A 49 -10.82 -17.36 -10.48
C ILE A 49 -11.17 -16.60 -9.19
N ALA A 50 -10.84 -15.30 -9.09
CA ALA A 50 -11.20 -14.51 -7.92
C ALA A 50 -12.73 -14.37 -7.77
N HIS A 51 -13.45 -14.25 -8.87
CA HIS A 51 -14.91 -14.19 -8.87
C HIS A 51 -15.51 -15.51 -8.36
N GLU A 52 -15.10 -16.64 -8.95
CA GLU A 52 -15.62 -17.97 -8.58
C GLU A 52 -15.28 -18.37 -7.13
N LEU A 53 -14.12 -17.95 -6.63
CA LEU A 53 -13.67 -18.23 -5.25
C LEU A 53 -14.04 -17.14 -4.24
N ASN A 54 -14.92 -16.19 -4.60
CA ASN A 54 -15.39 -15.13 -3.71
C ASN A 54 -14.23 -14.31 -3.07
N ILE A 55 -13.23 -13.96 -3.86
CA ILE A 55 -12.04 -13.21 -3.42
C ILE A 55 -12.24 -11.73 -3.67
N SER A 56 -12.14 -10.93 -2.60
CA SER A 56 -12.23 -9.47 -2.72
C SER A 56 -11.01 -8.89 -3.43
N MET A 57 -11.17 -7.73 -4.07
CA MET A 57 -10.06 -7.02 -4.70
C MET A 57 -8.93 -6.67 -3.72
N GLU A 58 -9.26 -6.37 -2.46
CA GLU A 58 -8.25 -6.14 -1.43
C GLU A 58 -7.45 -7.41 -1.12
N ARG A 59 -8.13 -8.56 -0.99
CA ARG A 59 -7.47 -9.84 -0.74
C ARG A 59 -6.60 -10.24 -1.93
N HIS A 60 -7.09 -10.07 -3.16
CA HIS A 60 -6.29 -10.28 -4.37
C HIS A 60 -5.00 -9.45 -4.34
N ARG A 61 -5.09 -8.13 -4.10
CA ARG A 61 -3.91 -7.26 -4.01
C ARG A 61 -2.98 -7.66 -2.88
N ALA A 62 -3.51 -8.17 -1.76
CA ALA A 62 -2.70 -8.67 -0.65
C ALA A 62 -1.90 -9.92 -1.05
N GLU A 63 -2.53 -10.90 -1.71
CA GLU A 63 -1.84 -12.09 -2.20
C GLU A 63 -0.79 -11.77 -3.27
N VAL A 64 -1.08 -10.84 -4.17
CA VAL A 64 -0.10 -10.37 -5.16
C VAL A 64 1.14 -9.80 -4.47
N ARG A 65 0.97 -8.94 -3.47
CA ARG A 65 2.12 -8.40 -2.71
C ARG A 65 2.88 -9.47 -1.94
N ARG A 66 2.16 -10.43 -1.33
CA ARG A 66 2.78 -11.56 -0.65
C ARG A 66 3.70 -12.32 -1.61
N ALA A 67 3.21 -12.65 -2.81
CA ALA A 67 3.97 -13.43 -3.78
C ALA A 67 5.12 -12.62 -4.42
N VAL A 68 4.94 -11.32 -4.66
CA VAL A 68 6.02 -10.45 -5.17
C VAL A 68 7.18 -10.35 -4.19
N ASN A 69 6.87 -10.23 -2.89
CA ASN A 69 7.86 -10.09 -1.82
C ASN A 69 8.41 -11.42 -1.31
N ASP A 70 7.98 -12.56 -1.89
CA ASP A 70 8.54 -13.86 -1.55
C ASP A 70 9.83 -14.08 -2.35
N GLU A 71 10.96 -14.04 -1.63
CA GLU A 71 12.30 -14.17 -2.19
C GLU A 71 12.48 -15.50 -2.93
N LYS A 72 11.90 -16.60 -2.41
CA LYS A 72 11.99 -17.91 -3.05
C LYS A 72 11.28 -17.91 -4.40
N LEU A 73 10.09 -17.30 -4.48
CA LEU A 73 9.35 -17.19 -5.73
C LEU A 73 10.04 -16.26 -6.73
N ALA A 74 10.71 -15.21 -6.24
CA ALA A 74 11.54 -14.34 -7.07
C ALA A 74 12.71 -15.11 -7.71
N THR A 75 13.44 -15.88 -6.91
CA THR A 75 14.54 -16.71 -7.40
C THR A 75 14.08 -17.77 -8.39
N ILE A 76 12.95 -18.45 -8.14
CA ILE A 76 12.41 -19.41 -9.10
C ILE A 76 12.05 -18.71 -10.41
N ALA A 77 11.38 -17.56 -10.35
CA ALA A 77 10.99 -16.81 -11.55
C ALA A 77 12.20 -16.34 -12.37
N GLU A 78 13.29 -15.90 -11.70
CA GLU A 78 14.55 -15.53 -12.35
C GLU A 78 15.12 -16.69 -13.17
N HIS A 79 15.16 -17.89 -12.59
CA HIS A 79 15.68 -19.08 -13.27
C HIS A 79 14.75 -19.62 -14.36
N MET A 80 13.44 -19.41 -14.24
CA MET A 80 12.46 -19.94 -15.19
C MET A 80 12.17 -19.01 -16.38
N ALA A 81 12.24 -17.69 -16.17
CA ALA A 81 11.82 -16.70 -17.16
C ALA A 81 12.82 -15.56 -17.38
N GLY A 82 13.93 -15.53 -16.63
CA GLY A 82 14.94 -14.48 -16.69
C GLY A 82 14.63 -13.28 -15.79
N PRO A 83 15.36 -12.16 -15.97
CA PRO A 83 15.23 -10.97 -15.14
C PRO A 83 13.89 -10.24 -15.31
N ASP A 84 13.66 -9.24 -14.46
CA ASP A 84 12.55 -8.27 -14.56
C ASP A 84 11.13 -8.86 -14.48
N THR A 85 10.96 -9.99 -13.81
CA THR A 85 9.65 -10.65 -13.69
C THR A 85 8.68 -9.98 -12.70
N GLY A 86 9.12 -9.02 -11.89
CA GLY A 86 8.35 -8.49 -10.75
C GLY A 86 7.53 -7.22 -11.01
N THR A 87 7.83 -6.46 -12.06
CA THR A 87 7.27 -5.11 -12.31
C THR A 87 5.76 -5.10 -12.50
N GLU A 88 5.24 -5.93 -13.41
CA GLU A 88 3.80 -6.02 -13.69
C GLU A 88 3.00 -6.48 -12.47
N TRP A 89 3.56 -7.41 -11.69
CA TRP A 89 2.96 -7.83 -10.43
C TRP A 89 2.92 -6.71 -9.40
N ALA A 90 4.01 -5.94 -9.27
CA ALA A 90 4.08 -4.82 -8.34
C ALA A 90 3.05 -3.72 -8.67
N ILE A 91 2.78 -3.47 -9.95
CA ILE A 91 1.73 -2.53 -10.41
C ILE A 91 0.36 -2.97 -9.91
N VAL A 92 0.02 -4.26 -10.07
CA VAL A 92 -1.27 -4.81 -9.62
C VAL A 92 -1.40 -4.79 -8.10
N GLY A 93 -0.29 -5.05 -7.38
CA GLY A 93 -0.24 -5.08 -5.92
C GLY A 93 -0.29 -3.71 -5.22
N ARG A 94 -0.25 -2.59 -5.97
CA ARG A 94 -0.15 -1.23 -5.40
C ARG A 94 -1.21 -0.94 -4.34
N ARG A 95 -0.78 -0.21 -3.30
CA ARG A 95 -1.63 0.34 -2.23
C ARG A 95 -1.76 1.84 -2.43
N LEU A 96 -2.87 2.41 -1.96
CA LEU A 96 -2.95 3.84 -1.75
C LEU A 96 -2.11 4.17 -0.50
N VAL A 97 -0.98 4.85 -0.67
CA VAL A 97 -0.07 5.25 0.41
C VAL A 97 0.21 6.74 0.26
N PRO A 98 0.12 7.55 1.33
CA PRO A 98 0.52 8.95 1.29
C PRO A 98 2.01 9.07 0.96
N LEU A 99 2.34 9.67 -0.18
CA LEU A 99 3.71 10.03 -0.53
C LEU A 99 4.02 11.38 0.10
N MET A 100 4.59 11.36 1.30
CA MET A 100 5.05 12.57 1.96
C MET A 100 6.54 12.79 1.65
N PRO A 101 6.95 13.95 1.11
CA PRO A 101 8.35 14.26 1.00
C PRO A 101 8.96 14.28 2.41
N ARG A 102 10.24 13.88 2.51
CA ARG A 102 10.95 14.03 3.77
C ARG A 102 10.94 15.50 4.18
N LEU A 103 10.60 15.76 5.43
CA LEU A 103 10.58 17.11 5.98
C LEU A 103 12.00 17.71 5.89
N VAL A 104 12.13 18.80 5.16
CA VAL A 104 13.34 19.63 5.22
C VAL A 104 13.31 20.47 6.50
N PRO A 105 14.47 20.78 7.12
CA PRO A 105 14.52 21.66 8.27
C PRO A 105 13.76 22.96 7.99
N GLN A 106 12.76 23.25 8.81
CA GLN A 106 12.02 24.51 8.75
C GLN A 106 12.94 25.60 9.29
N THR A 107 13.59 26.36 8.41
CA THR A 107 14.33 27.56 8.80
C THR A 107 13.35 28.71 9.07
N ALA A 108 13.75 29.72 9.83
CA ALA A 108 12.90 30.86 10.23
C ALA A 108 12.38 31.74 9.07
N PHE A 109 12.60 31.33 7.81
CA PHE A 109 12.14 31.99 6.58
C PHE A 109 10.79 31.45 6.08
N THR A 110 9.90 31.02 6.97
CA THR A 110 8.55 30.63 6.57
C THR A 110 7.74 31.88 6.19
N VAL A 111 6.80 31.73 5.26
CA VAL A 111 5.85 32.80 4.90
C VAL A 111 5.16 33.38 6.14
N LEU A 112 4.89 32.54 7.14
CA LEU A 112 4.34 32.96 8.42
C LEU A 112 5.29 33.89 9.20
N ALA A 113 6.58 33.58 9.25
CA ALA A 113 7.58 34.43 9.89
C ALA A 113 7.71 35.79 9.18
N ASN A 114 7.71 35.80 7.84
CA ASN A 114 7.72 37.05 7.07
C ASN A 114 6.45 37.88 7.29
N ASN A 115 5.28 37.23 7.32
CA ASN A 115 4.02 37.91 7.59
C ASN A 115 4.00 38.50 9.00
N VAL A 116 4.44 37.75 10.01
CA VAL A 116 4.52 38.25 11.40
C VAL A 116 5.54 39.38 11.52
N ALA A 117 6.70 39.29 10.87
CA ALA A 117 7.69 40.37 10.84
C ALA A 117 7.13 41.65 10.19
N ASN A 118 6.44 41.53 9.06
CA ASN A 118 5.81 42.66 8.38
C ASN A 118 4.70 43.31 9.22
N LEU A 119 3.85 42.50 9.85
CA LEU A 119 2.80 43.00 10.77
C LEU A 119 3.40 43.73 11.97
N THR A 120 4.46 43.16 12.56
CA THR A 120 5.16 43.76 13.72
C THR A 120 5.87 45.05 13.32
N ALA A 121 6.54 45.08 12.16
CA ALA A 121 7.17 46.28 11.62
C ALA A 121 6.15 47.40 11.34
N ALA A 122 5.00 47.07 10.74
CA ALA A 122 3.92 48.02 10.51
C ALA A 122 3.31 48.55 11.81
N GLY A 123 3.20 47.71 12.85
CA GLY A 123 2.79 48.12 14.19
C GLY A 123 3.80 49.08 14.84
N ASN A 124 5.09 48.74 14.79
CA ASN A 124 6.17 49.55 15.35
C ASN A 124 6.30 50.91 14.66
N ALA A 125 6.04 51.00 13.36
CA ALA A 125 6.05 52.26 12.61
C ALA A 125 4.99 53.27 13.10
N ARG A 126 3.95 52.81 13.82
CA ARG A 126 2.92 53.69 14.42
C ARG A 126 3.30 54.19 15.81
N LEU A 127 4.33 53.61 16.42
CA LEU A 127 4.82 54.02 17.73
C LEU A 127 5.81 55.18 17.57
N PRO A 128 5.85 56.12 18.52
CA PRO A 128 6.85 57.17 18.53
C PRO A 128 8.26 56.56 18.54
N VAL A 129 9.19 57.22 17.84
CA VAL A 129 10.58 56.79 17.81
C VAL A 129 11.12 56.64 19.23
N PRO A 130 11.99 55.66 19.53
CA PRO A 130 12.50 55.43 20.89
C PRO A 130 13.14 56.66 21.55
N ALA A 131 13.67 57.60 20.76
CA ALA A 131 14.18 58.87 21.25
C ALA A 131 13.10 59.81 21.84
N ALA A 132 11.85 59.64 21.45
CA ALA A 132 10.70 60.44 21.88
C ALA A 132 9.90 59.81 23.04
N THR A 133 10.28 58.61 23.50
CA THR A 133 9.63 57.92 24.63
C THR A 133 10.41 58.03 25.94
N ALA A 134 11.57 58.68 25.95
CA ALA A 134 12.33 58.95 27.17
C ALA A 134 11.62 60.01 28.02
N LYS A 135 11.36 59.71 29.29
CA LYS A 135 10.93 60.73 30.27
C LYS A 135 12.11 61.68 30.51
N LEU A 136 11.94 62.96 30.17
CA LEU A 136 12.85 64.01 30.60
C LEU A 136 12.89 64.05 32.14
N PRO A 137 14.07 64.19 32.77
CA PRO A 137 14.22 64.27 34.22
C PRO A 137 13.59 65.54 34.81
#